data_AF-A0A944GJC5-F1
#
_entry.id   AF-A0A944GJC5-F1
#
_cell.length_a   1.000
_cell.length_b   1.000
_cell.length_c   1.000
_cell.angle_alpha   90.00
_cell.angle_beta   90.00
_cell.angle_gamma   90.00
#
_symmetry.space_group_name_H-M   'P 1'
#
loop_
_entity.id
_entity.type
_entity.pdbx_description
1 polymer ?
#
loop_
_entity_poly.entity_id
_entity_poly.type
_entity_poly.pdbx_seq_one_letter_code
_entity_poly.pdbx_strand_id
1 'polypeptide(L)'
;AGIISGVIGGAYRWLAVFWGAGEYTRLACSVSAVLAGCIAALLRKHMFDDKKPSWIYGLGIGMVCEVLHMLMIFVTNMNDANRAFTFVESCTLPMVLANGIAVGLAVMAVSILGREKLKFHKEQKQISQTFQFWLFICIVIAYFVTSGFTYVLQTGMSGKETESVININLEDVHKDITDTSDENLLKITRTVRSEYLSDDTPLYILCERYNVKGINIVDQNGIITDSTLKEFIGYDMASGEQSAEFLVLLDGEEEFVQKYQPLSIDESISRKYAGVRLPDGGFIQVGYDAEQFRKDIDERVIEVTKNRHIGNNGFVAICDENLNIVIDRSDYSGKNLNTIGVSIDTDVTSENTVFEAEIYGKPYFLAYTFAEGYYIIGAIPKSEAMFMRNVSIYVSIFMEILIFAALFTLIYFLIKKVIIDNLRKINGTLAEITDGNLNVTVDVRTNEEFASLSDDINQTVSTLKRYIAEAAARIDKELEFAKEIQYSALPSVFPPYP
;
A
#
# COMPACT_ATOMS: atom_id res chain seq x y z
N ALA A 1 -5.31 15.67 -36.17
CA ALA A 1 -6.62 15.35 -35.57
C ALA A 1 -6.50 15.11 -34.06
N GLY A 2 -5.81 14.04 -33.60
CA GLY A 2 -5.71 13.72 -32.16
C GLY A 2 -5.21 14.85 -31.26
N ILE A 3 -4.07 15.47 -31.58
CA ILE A 3 -3.52 16.61 -30.82
C ILE A 3 -4.52 17.77 -30.74
N ILE A 4 -5.09 18.16 -31.88
CA ILE A 4 -6.08 19.25 -31.96
C ILE A 4 -7.31 18.92 -31.11
N SER A 5 -7.83 17.69 -31.20
CA SER A 5 -8.97 17.24 -30.38
C SER A 5 -8.64 17.28 -28.89
N GLY A 6 -7.41 16.88 -28.50
CA GLY A 6 -6.97 16.94 -27.11
C GLY A 6 -6.87 18.36 -26.58
N VAL A 7 -6.34 19.29 -27.39
CA VAL A 7 -6.31 20.73 -27.06
C VAL A 7 -7.70 21.30 -26.92
N ILE A 8 -8.62 21.01 -27.85
CA ILE A 8 -10.02 21.45 -27.77
C ILE A 8 -10.69 20.86 -26.52
N GLY A 9 -10.51 19.56 -26.26
CA GLY A 9 -11.06 18.89 -25.08
C GLY A 9 -10.51 19.45 -23.77
N GLY A 10 -9.22 19.73 -23.70
CA GLY A 10 -8.57 20.35 -22.56
C GLY A 10 -9.06 21.79 -22.31
N ALA A 11 -9.18 22.60 -23.37
CA ALA A 11 -9.75 23.94 -23.29
C ALA A 11 -11.22 23.91 -22.84
N TYR A 12 -12.01 22.97 -23.37
CA TYR A 12 -13.39 22.74 -22.94
C TYR A 12 -13.46 22.41 -21.45
N ARG A 13 -12.65 21.45 -20.97
CA ARG A 13 -12.59 21.09 -19.54
C ARG A 13 -12.16 22.26 -18.66
N TRP A 14 -11.21 23.06 -19.13
CA TRP A 14 -10.77 24.25 -18.42
C TRP A 14 -11.89 25.29 -18.29
N LEU A 15 -12.69 25.47 -19.32
CA LEU A 15 -13.78 26.44 -19.34
C LEU A 15 -15.04 25.90 -18.65
N ALA A 16 -15.28 24.59 -18.63
CA ALA A 16 -16.49 23.94 -18.10
C ALA A 16 -16.88 24.38 -16.66
N VAL A 17 -15.92 24.87 -15.87
CA VAL A 17 -16.16 25.44 -14.54
C VAL A 17 -17.13 26.62 -14.58
N PHE A 18 -17.16 27.43 -15.65
CA PHE A 18 -18.14 28.52 -15.81
C PHE A 18 -19.59 28.04 -15.96
N TRP A 19 -19.79 26.74 -16.24
CA TRP A 19 -21.09 26.09 -16.31
C TRP A 19 -21.36 25.19 -15.09
N GLY A 20 -20.58 25.36 -14.01
CA GLY A 20 -20.76 24.65 -12.74
C GLY A 20 -20.18 23.23 -12.69
N ALA A 21 -19.32 22.84 -13.63
CA ALA A 21 -18.76 21.49 -13.71
C ALA A 21 -17.25 21.45 -13.43
N GLY A 22 -16.82 20.53 -12.56
CA GLY A 22 -15.42 20.08 -12.47
C GLY A 22 -14.43 21.08 -11.88
N GLU A 23 -14.84 21.95 -10.96
CA GLU A 23 -13.95 22.94 -10.33
C GLU A 23 -12.75 22.28 -9.63
N TYR A 24 -13.00 21.23 -8.84
CA TYR A 24 -11.96 20.51 -8.09
C TYR A 24 -10.95 19.76 -8.98
N THR A 25 -11.40 19.19 -10.10
CA THR A 25 -10.56 18.39 -11.01
C THR A 25 -10.14 19.16 -12.26
N ARG A 26 -10.35 20.48 -12.30
CA ARG A 26 -10.18 21.33 -13.48
C ARG A 26 -8.83 21.15 -14.14
N LEU A 27 -7.75 21.29 -13.36
CA LEU A 27 -6.38 21.21 -13.89
C LEU A 27 -6.06 19.79 -14.39
N ALA A 28 -6.34 18.77 -13.57
CA ALA A 28 -6.12 17.36 -13.92
C ALA A 28 -6.81 16.98 -15.23
N CYS A 29 -8.12 17.19 -15.32
CA CYS A 29 -8.90 16.81 -16.49
C CYS A 29 -8.52 17.61 -17.75
N SER A 30 -8.08 18.87 -17.61
CA SER A 30 -7.65 19.68 -18.75
C SER A 30 -6.32 19.19 -19.30
N VAL A 31 -5.33 18.98 -18.44
CA VAL A 31 -3.98 18.53 -18.85
C VAL A 31 -4.04 17.13 -19.44
N SER A 32 -4.74 16.21 -18.77
CA SER A 32 -4.82 14.83 -19.23
C SER A 32 -5.57 14.67 -20.55
N ALA A 33 -6.57 15.51 -20.85
CA ALA A 33 -7.22 15.51 -22.17
C ALA A 33 -6.25 15.89 -23.29
N VAL A 34 -5.35 16.86 -23.04
CA VAL A 34 -4.29 17.22 -23.98
C VAL A 34 -3.30 16.06 -24.14
N LEU A 35 -2.87 15.46 -23.03
CA LEU A 35 -1.97 14.30 -23.04
C LEU A 35 -2.57 13.11 -23.81
N ALA A 36 -3.85 12.81 -23.61
CA ALA A 36 -4.54 11.75 -24.34
C ALA A 36 -4.54 12.00 -25.87
N GLY A 37 -4.70 13.26 -26.30
CA GLY A 37 -4.57 13.64 -27.71
C GLY A 37 -3.16 13.42 -28.29
N CYS A 38 -2.12 13.70 -27.50
CA CYS A 38 -0.73 13.43 -27.86
C CYS A 38 -0.42 11.92 -27.91
N ILE A 39 -0.86 11.16 -26.90
CA ILE A 39 -0.72 9.69 -26.85
C ILE A 39 -1.39 9.07 -28.07
N ALA A 40 -2.62 9.47 -28.40
CA ALA A 40 -3.33 8.99 -29.57
C ALA A 40 -2.57 9.26 -30.88
N ALA A 41 -1.94 10.43 -31.01
CA ALA A 41 -1.13 10.77 -32.18
C ALA A 41 0.15 9.93 -32.29
N LEU A 42 0.84 9.73 -31.16
CA LEU A 42 2.05 8.89 -31.09
C LEU A 42 1.75 7.43 -31.46
N LEU A 43 0.68 6.86 -30.87
CA LEU A 43 0.24 5.49 -31.14
C LEU A 43 -0.18 5.30 -32.59
N ARG A 44 -0.91 6.26 -33.18
CA ARG A 44 -1.30 6.19 -34.60
C ARG A 44 -0.07 6.13 -35.52
N LYS A 45 0.91 7.01 -35.30
CA LYS A 45 2.10 7.11 -36.15
C LYS A 45 3.01 5.90 -36.00
N HIS A 46 3.33 5.49 -34.76
CA HIS A 46 4.39 4.51 -34.52
C HIS A 46 3.86 3.09 -34.29
N MET A 47 2.72 2.94 -33.62
CA MET A 47 2.15 1.62 -33.36
C MET A 47 1.34 1.16 -34.57
N PHE A 48 0.39 1.96 -35.04
CA PHE A 48 -0.58 1.52 -36.05
C PHE A 48 -0.20 1.78 -37.52
N ASP A 49 0.99 2.32 -37.84
CA ASP A 49 1.39 2.64 -39.23
C ASP A 49 0.35 3.51 -39.96
N ASP A 50 -0.22 4.50 -39.27
CA ASP A 50 -1.33 5.33 -39.74
C ASP A 50 -2.63 4.57 -40.12
N LYS A 51 -2.70 3.27 -39.83
CA LYS A 51 -3.89 2.42 -39.99
C LYS A 51 -4.84 2.60 -38.81
N LYS A 52 -6.10 2.23 -39.03
CA LYS A 52 -7.13 2.25 -37.99
C LYS A 52 -6.91 1.08 -37.02
N PRO A 53 -6.91 1.33 -35.70
CA PRO A 53 -6.79 0.26 -34.71
C PRO A 53 -8.07 -0.58 -34.64
N SER A 54 -7.94 -1.82 -34.17
CA SER A 54 -9.12 -2.62 -33.77
C SER A 54 -9.79 -1.97 -32.55
N TRP A 55 -11.10 -2.16 -32.42
CA TRP A 55 -11.90 -1.64 -31.31
C TRP A 55 -11.38 -2.09 -29.94
N ILE A 56 -10.80 -3.29 -29.84
CA ILE A 56 -10.19 -3.82 -28.62
C ILE A 56 -8.99 -2.96 -28.17
N TYR A 57 -8.15 -2.53 -29.13
CA TYR A 57 -7.06 -1.59 -28.82
C TYR A 57 -7.61 -0.22 -28.42
N GLY A 58 -8.71 0.23 -29.04
CA GLY A 58 -9.39 1.47 -28.64
C GLY A 58 -9.86 1.42 -27.17
N LEU A 59 -10.49 0.32 -26.76
CA LEU A 59 -10.92 0.10 -25.39
C LEU A 59 -9.74 0.12 -24.41
N GLY A 60 -8.66 -0.63 -24.71
CA GLY A 60 -7.47 -0.67 -23.86
C GLY A 60 -6.78 0.69 -23.73
N ILE A 61 -6.61 1.42 -24.83
CA ILE A 61 -6.03 2.77 -24.81
C ILE A 61 -6.90 3.74 -23.98
N GLY A 62 -8.23 3.64 -24.13
CA GLY A 62 -9.16 4.44 -23.34
C GLY A 62 -9.02 4.19 -21.83
N MET A 63 -8.98 2.92 -21.43
CA MET A 63 -8.78 2.54 -20.01
C MET A 63 -7.45 3.05 -19.45
N VAL A 64 -6.34 2.88 -20.19
CA VAL A 64 -5.01 3.37 -19.76
C VAL A 64 -4.99 4.90 -19.65
N CYS A 65 -5.64 5.61 -20.58
CA CYS A 65 -5.76 7.08 -20.50
C CYS A 65 -6.56 7.53 -19.28
N GLU A 66 -7.60 6.79 -18.88
CA GLU A 66 -8.35 7.10 -17.66
C GLU A 66 -7.56 6.81 -16.38
N VAL A 67 -6.71 5.78 -16.37
CA VAL A 67 -5.78 5.57 -15.26
C VAL A 67 -4.82 6.76 -15.11
N LEU A 68 -4.34 7.31 -16.23
CA LEU A 68 -3.56 8.55 -16.23
C LEU A 68 -4.38 9.75 -15.74
N HIS A 69 -5.69 9.84 -16.05
CA HIS A 69 -6.57 10.85 -15.46
C HIS A 69 -6.64 10.72 -13.94
N MET A 70 -6.83 9.52 -13.39
CA MET A 70 -6.94 9.30 -11.95
C MET A 70 -5.66 9.71 -11.22
N LEU A 71 -4.48 9.36 -11.76
CA LEU A 71 -3.20 9.79 -11.20
C LEU A 71 -3.01 11.30 -11.24
N MET A 72 -3.43 11.95 -12.33
CA MET A 72 -3.34 13.41 -12.44
C MET A 72 -4.24 14.13 -11.42
N ILE A 73 -5.35 13.54 -10.99
CA ILE A 73 -6.17 14.09 -9.90
C ILE A 73 -5.37 14.11 -8.58
N PHE A 74 -4.66 13.02 -8.25
CA PHE A 74 -3.78 12.98 -7.07
C PHE A 74 -2.65 14.00 -7.16
N VAL A 75 -1.91 14.03 -8.28
CA VAL A 75 -0.74 14.91 -8.44
C VAL A 75 -1.12 16.39 -8.37
N THR A 76 -2.27 16.77 -8.94
CA THR A 76 -2.70 18.18 -8.96
C THR A 76 -3.38 18.65 -7.68
N ASN A 77 -3.91 17.74 -6.86
CA ASN A 77 -4.61 18.05 -5.61
C ASN A 77 -3.92 17.45 -4.38
N MET A 78 -2.59 17.38 -4.40
CA MET A 78 -1.81 16.73 -3.33
C MET A 78 -1.95 17.43 -1.98
N ASN A 79 -2.33 18.72 -1.97
CA ASN A 79 -2.59 19.49 -0.75
C ASN A 79 -3.90 19.07 -0.03
N ASP A 80 -4.82 18.39 -0.71
CA ASP A 80 -6.08 17.89 -0.16
C ASP A 80 -6.25 16.40 -0.51
N ALA A 81 -5.33 15.59 0.02
CA ALA A 81 -5.24 14.16 -0.29
C ALA A 81 -6.52 13.39 0.09
N ASN A 82 -7.18 13.75 1.19
CA ASN A 82 -8.43 13.12 1.63
C ASN A 82 -9.53 13.27 0.58
N ARG A 83 -9.81 14.52 0.18
CA ARG A 83 -10.86 14.79 -0.81
C ARG A 83 -10.47 14.23 -2.18
N ALA A 84 -9.20 14.33 -2.57
CA ALA A 84 -8.71 13.75 -3.81
C ALA A 84 -8.93 12.22 -3.85
N PHE A 85 -8.60 11.53 -2.76
CA PHE A 85 -8.81 10.08 -2.64
C PHE A 85 -10.28 9.71 -2.75
N THR A 86 -11.18 10.37 -2.01
CA THR A 86 -12.62 10.10 -2.08
C THR A 86 -13.19 10.27 -3.49
N PHE A 87 -12.74 11.31 -4.21
CA PHE A 87 -13.12 11.51 -5.62
C PHE A 87 -12.62 10.37 -6.51
N VAL A 88 -11.34 9.99 -6.37
CA VAL A 88 -10.75 8.94 -7.18
C VAL A 88 -11.41 7.59 -6.90
N GLU A 89 -11.56 7.21 -5.63
CA GLU A 89 -12.21 5.95 -5.22
C GLU A 89 -13.63 5.83 -5.80
N SER A 90 -14.42 6.90 -5.70
CA SER A 90 -15.82 6.90 -6.17
C SER A 90 -15.94 6.87 -7.70
N CYS A 91 -15.00 7.48 -8.42
CA CYS A 91 -15.10 7.68 -9.86
C CYS A 91 -14.24 6.73 -10.70
N THR A 92 -13.24 6.06 -10.14
CA THR A 92 -12.29 5.21 -10.89
C THR A 92 -13.02 4.16 -11.72
N LEU A 93 -13.81 3.31 -11.08
CA LEU A 93 -14.44 2.18 -11.77
C LEU A 93 -15.46 2.63 -12.83
N PRO A 94 -16.41 3.54 -12.54
CA PRO A 94 -17.33 4.05 -13.57
C PRO A 94 -16.61 4.75 -14.72
N MET A 95 -15.61 5.59 -14.44
CA MET A 95 -14.95 6.41 -15.46
C MET A 95 -14.06 5.57 -16.37
N VAL A 96 -13.25 4.67 -15.82
CA VAL A 96 -12.36 3.77 -16.59
C VAL A 96 -13.19 2.88 -17.52
N LEU A 97 -14.29 2.29 -17.01
CA LEU A 97 -15.15 1.41 -17.81
C LEU A 97 -15.95 2.19 -18.86
N ALA A 98 -16.67 3.25 -18.45
CA ALA A 98 -17.54 3.99 -19.37
C ALA A 98 -16.74 4.66 -20.49
N ASN A 99 -15.63 5.34 -20.16
CA ASN A 99 -14.83 6.03 -21.17
C ASN A 99 -14.04 5.02 -22.02
N GLY A 100 -13.52 3.95 -21.43
CA GLY A 100 -12.89 2.86 -22.18
C GLY A 100 -13.84 2.24 -23.21
N ILE A 101 -15.06 1.88 -22.80
CA ILE A 101 -16.10 1.34 -23.69
C ILE A 101 -16.49 2.37 -24.74
N ALA A 102 -16.68 3.64 -24.36
CA ALA A 102 -17.04 4.71 -25.30
C ALA A 102 -16.00 4.88 -26.41
N VAL A 103 -14.70 4.88 -26.07
CA VAL A 103 -13.62 4.93 -27.07
C VAL A 103 -13.62 3.68 -27.94
N GLY A 104 -13.79 2.49 -27.36
CA GLY A 104 -13.90 1.24 -28.11
C GLY A 104 -15.06 1.26 -29.13
N LEU A 105 -16.24 1.70 -28.71
CA LEU A 105 -17.42 1.85 -29.57
C LEU A 105 -17.23 2.91 -30.65
N ALA A 106 -16.58 4.04 -30.34
CA ALA A 106 -16.27 5.07 -31.32
C ALA A 106 -15.34 4.53 -32.42
N VAL A 107 -14.31 3.77 -32.05
CA VAL A 107 -13.42 3.09 -33.01
C VAL A 107 -14.21 2.09 -33.85
N MET A 108 -15.08 1.30 -33.23
CA MET A 108 -15.94 0.35 -33.95
C MET A 108 -16.86 1.04 -34.97
N ALA A 109 -17.49 2.15 -34.59
CA ALA A 109 -18.35 2.93 -35.47
C ALA A 109 -17.59 3.50 -36.67
N VAL A 110 -16.38 4.04 -36.44
CA VAL A 110 -15.50 4.54 -37.51
C VAL A 110 -15.08 3.43 -38.48
N SER A 111 -14.87 2.21 -37.99
CA SER A 111 -14.57 1.05 -38.84
C SER A 111 -15.77 0.63 -39.69
N ILE A 112 -16.98 0.59 -39.12
CA ILE A 112 -18.22 0.27 -39.84
C ILE A 112 -18.53 1.31 -40.93
N LEU A 113 -18.44 2.61 -40.60
CA LEU A 113 -18.66 3.70 -41.55
C LEU A 113 -17.63 3.70 -42.69
N GLY A 114 -16.43 3.19 -42.43
CA GLY A 114 -15.39 3.00 -43.44
C GLY A 114 -15.70 1.93 -44.50
N ARG A 115 -16.86 1.24 -44.44
CA ARG A 115 -17.23 0.09 -45.30
C ARG A 115 -16.19 -1.03 -45.31
N GLU A 116 -15.42 -1.18 -44.23
CA GLU A 116 -14.58 -2.35 -44.06
C GLU A 116 -15.49 -3.54 -43.74
N LYS A 117 -15.40 -4.62 -44.53
CA LYS A 117 -16.03 -5.89 -44.14
C LYS A 117 -15.46 -6.23 -42.76
N LEU A 118 -16.31 -6.44 -41.76
CA LEU A 118 -15.96 -7.09 -40.50
C LEU A 118 -15.42 -8.48 -40.87
N LYS A 119 -14.12 -8.56 -41.15
CA LYS A 119 -13.44 -9.80 -41.55
C LYS A 119 -13.37 -10.70 -40.32
N PHE A 120 -14.36 -11.59 -40.20
CA PHE A 120 -14.35 -12.70 -39.25
C PHE A 120 -13.58 -13.94 -39.77
N HIS A 121 -12.91 -13.84 -40.93
CA HIS A 121 -12.13 -14.96 -41.47
C HIS A 121 -10.83 -15.16 -40.67
N LYS A 122 -10.55 -16.42 -40.30
CA LYS A 122 -9.25 -16.88 -39.76
C LYS A 122 -8.15 -16.70 -40.81
N GLU A 123 -7.66 -15.46 -41.00
CA GLU A 123 -6.37 -15.24 -41.63
C GLU A 123 -5.28 -15.79 -40.68
N GLN A 124 -4.22 -16.40 -41.22
CA GLN A 124 -3.08 -16.84 -40.40
C GLN A 124 -2.53 -15.66 -39.62
N LYS A 125 -2.40 -15.80 -38.30
CA LYS A 125 -1.91 -14.73 -37.43
C LYS A 125 -0.49 -14.38 -37.83
N GLN A 126 -0.22 -13.09 -38.03
CA GLN A 126 1.15 -12.61 -38.22
C GLN A 126 1.98 -12.93 -36.96
N ILE A 127 3.26 -13.26 -37.14
CA ILE A 127 4.19 -13.59 -36.03
C ILE A 127 4.11 -12.53 -34.91
N SER A 128 4.02 -11.26 -35.30
CA SER A 128 3.81 -10.12 -34.40
C SER A 128 2.62 -10.27 -33.46
N GLN A 129 1.46 -10.72 -33.96
CA GLN A 129 0.23 -10.85 -33.18
C GLN A 129 0.34 -12.00 -32.18
N THR A 130 0.97 -13.10 -32.58
CA THR A 130 1.23 -14.23 -31.69
C THR A 130 2.16 -13.82 -30.55
N PHE A 131 3.25 -13.12 -30.86
CA PHE A 131 4.17 -12.62 -29.84
C PHE A 131 3.47 -11.63 -28.90
N GLN A 132 2.71 -10.67 -29.43
CA GLN A 132 1.97 -9.69 -28.63
C GLN A 132 0.98 -10.33 -27.66
N PHE A 133 0.29 -11.39 -28.10
CA PHE A 133 -0.64 -12.11 -27.25
C PHE A 133 0.06 -12.76 -26.05
N TRP A 134 1.18 -13.45 -26.29
CA TRP A 134 1.97 -14.05 -25.21
C TRP A 134 2.62 -13.02 -24.32
N LEU A 135 3.16 -11.93 -24.89
CA LEU A 135 3.70 -10.81 -24.13
C LEU A 135 2.64 -10.19 -23.21
N PHE A 136 1.43 -9.98 -23.73
CA PHE A 136 0.31 -9.46 -22.95
C PHE A 136 -0.04 -10.39 -21.79
N ILE A 137 -0.11 -11.71 -22.03
CA ILE A 137 -0.33 -12.70 -20.95
C ILE A 137 0.76 -12.60 -19.89
N CYS A 138 2.04 -12.56 -20.29
CA CYS A 138 3.16 -12.42 -19.36
C CYS A 138 3.06 -11.17 -18.50
N ILE A 139 2.72 -10.03 -19.12
CA ILE A 139 2.54 -8.75 -18.42
C ILE A 139 1.37 -8.79 -17.45
N VAL A 140 0.25 -9.37 -17.85
CA VAL A 140 -0.94 -9.50 -16.98
C VAL A 140 -0.64 -10.40 -15.78
N ILE A 141 0.06 -11.52 -15.98
CA ILE A 141 0.49 -12.39 -14.88
C ILE A 141 1.43 -11.63 -13.94
N ALA A 142 2.44 -10.94 -14.49
CA ALA A 142 3.36 -10.14 -13.71
C ALA A 142 2.60 -9.11 -12.85
N TYR A 143 1.70 -8.33 -13.47
CA TYR A 143 0.85 -7.36 -12.81
C TYR A 143 0.08 -7.93 -11.61
N PHE A 144 -0.63 -9.06 -11.77
CA PHE A 144 -1.37 -9.64 -10.65
C PHE A 144 -0.46 -10.12 -9.52
N VAL A 145 0.72 -10.66 -9.85
CA VAL A 145 1.70 -11.08 -8.84
C VAL A 145 2.26 -9.88 -8.07
N THR A 146 2.67 -8.81 -8.76
CA THR A 146 3.25 -7.62 -8.13
C THR A 146 2.21 -6.80 -7.38
N SER A 147 1.00 -6.65 -7.91
CA SER A 147 -0.14 -6.04 -7.19
C SER A 147 -0.51 -6.85 -5.93
N GLY A 148 -0.57 -8.18 -6.02
CA GLY A 148 -0.86 -9.05 -4.87
C GLY A 148 0.20 -8.96 -3.78
N PHE A 149 1.49 -8.98 -4.16
CA PHE A 149 2.60 -8.77 -3.25
C PHE A 149 2.54 -7.40 -2.57
N THR A 150 2.28 -6.33 -3.34
CA THR A 150 2.17 -4.96 -2.83
C THR A 150 1.01 -4.82 -1.83
N TYR A 151 -0.15 -5.43 -2.12
CA TYR A 151 -1.30 -5.44 -1.22
C TYR A 151 -0.96 -6.08 0.13
N VAL A 152 -0.31 -7.25 0.12
CA VAL A 152 0.09 -7.96 1.35
C VAL A 152 1.10 -7.13 2.14
N LEU A 153 2.14 -6.61 1.49
CA LEU A 153 3.16 -5.79 2.15
C LEU A 153 2.55 -4.54 2.80
N GLN A 154 1.77 -3.76 2.05
CA GLN A 154 1.21 -2.51 2.54
C GLN A 154 0.20 -2.74 3.67
N THR A 155 -0.57 -3.83 3.60
CA THR A 155 -1.49 -4.20 4.68
C THR A 155 -0.73 -4.61 5.95
N GLY A 156 0.34 -5.40 5.82
CA GLY A 156 1.18 -5.79 6.95
C GLY A 156 1.88 -4.61 7.63
N MET A 157 2.46 -3.70 6.84
CA MET A 157 3.12 -2.49 7.34
C MET A 157 2.14 -1.55 8.05
N SER A 158 1.00 -1.26 7.42
CA SER A 158 -0.03 -0.39 8.00
C SER A 158 -0.60 -0.96 9.31
N GLY A 159 -0.73 -2.28 9.41
CA GLY A 159 -1.08 -2.94 10.67
C GLY A 159 -0.05 -2.68 11.78
N LYS A 160 1.25 -2.87 11.48
CA LYS A 160 2.33 -2.62 12.44
C LYS A 160 2.50 -1.15 12.82
N GLU A 161 2.31 -0.23 11.88
CA GLU A 161 2.28 1.21 12.16
C GLU A 161 1.11 1.58 13.07
N THR A 162 -0.07 1.02 12.82
CA THR A 162 -1.26 1.25 13.66
C THR A 162 -1.02 0.75 15.09
N GLU A 163 -0.46 -0.46 15.24
CA GLU A 163 -0.06 -1.03 16.52
C GLU A 163 0.95 -0.14 17.25
N SER A 164 2.00 0.32 16.55
CA SER A 164 2.99 1.21 17.13
C SER A 164 2.39 2.55 17.58
N VAL A 165 1.53 3.17 16.76
CA VAL A 165 0.92 4.47 17.08
C VAL A 165 0.01 4.37 18.30
N ILE A 166 -0.81 3.31 18.40
CA ILE A 166 -1.67 3.10 19.57
C ILE A 166 -0.81 2.84 20.80
N ASN A 167 0.15 1.90 20.72
CA ASN A 167 0.93 1.48 21.88
C ASN A 167 1.85 2.58 22.42
N ILE A 168 2.45 3.42 21.57
CA ILE A 168 3.22 4.59 22.04
C ILE A 168 2.32 5.56 22.81
N ASN A 169 1.11 5.83 22.31
CA ASN A 169 0.19 6.71 23.03
C ASN A 169 -0.29 6.10 24.35
N LEU A 170 -0.50 4.77 24.39
CA LEU A 170 -0.82 4.06 25.62
C LEU A 170 0.33 4.11 26.63
N GLU A 171 1.56 3.89 26.19
CA GLU A 171 2.77 3.94 27.01
C GLU A 171 2.99 5.34 27.59
N ASP A 172 2.80 6.39 26.78
CA ASP A 172 2.91 7.77 27.26
C ASP A 172 1.85 8.10 28.33
N VAL A 173 0.62 7.58 28.21
CA VAL A 173 -0.44 7.80 29.22
C VAL A 173 -0.19 6.94 30.46
N HIS A 174 0.23 5.69 30.26
CA HIS A 174 0.60 4.79 31.34
C HIS A 174 1.68 5.44 32.21
N LYS A 175 2.72 5.98 31.57
CA LYS A 175 3.80 6.67 32.26
C LYS A 175 3.32 7.92 32.99
N ASP A 176 2.55 8.78 32.35
CA ASP A 176 2.06 10.00 33.00
C ASP A 176 1.20 9.71 34.24
N ILE A 177 0.37 8.65 34.19
CA ILE A 177 -0.45 8.21 35.33
C ILE A 177 0.44 7.66 36.44
N THR A 178 1.40 6.80 36.12
CA THR A 178 2.34 6.23 37.09
C THR A 178 3.20 7.30 37.74
N ASP A 179 3.78 8.24 36.97
CA ASP A 179 4.60 9.33 37.48
C ASP A 179 3.77 10.26 38.40
N THR A 180 2.53 10.60 38.00
CA THR A 180 1.62 11.40 38.83
C THR A 180 1.25 10.67 40.13
N SER A 181 1.04 9.36 40.05
CA SER A 181 0.78 8.49 41.21
C SER A 181 1.94 8.49 42.18
N ASP A 182 3.15 8.27 41.67
CA ASP A 182 4.38 8.21 42.45
C ASP A 182 4.64 9.52 43.17
N GLU A 183 4.56 10.65 42.45
CA GLU A 183 4.76 11.98 43.00
C GLU A 183 3.76 12.30 44.12
N ASN A 184 2.48 11.97 43.91
CA ASN A 184 1.44 12.26 44.89
C ASN A 184 1.62 11.41 46.16
N LEU A 185 1.80 10.09 46.01
CA LEU A 185 1.96 9.19 47.15
C LEU A 185 3.23 9.56 47.95
N LEU A 186 4.34 9.83 47.27
CA LEU A 186 5.59 10.23 47.93
C LEU A 186 5.45 11.56 48.70
N LYS A 187 4.73 12.54 48.13
CA LYS A 187 4.44 13.80 48.82
C LYS A 187 3.66 13.57 50.12
N ILE A 188 2.70 12.65 50.11
CA ILE A 188 1.92 12.30 51.29
C ILE A 188 2.81 11.58 52.31
N THR A 189 3.62 10.61 51.89
CA THR A 189 4.55 9.91 52.78
C THR A 189 5.55 10.86 53.45
N ARG A 190 6.11 11.83 52.72
CA ARG A 190 6.98 12.88 53.29
C ARG A 190 6.26 13.69 54.36
N THR A 191 4.99 14.02 54.13
CA THR A 191 4.19 14.83 55.06
C THR A 191 3.84 14.01 56.31
N VAL A 192 3.39 12.76 56.14
CA VAL A 192 3.12 11.82 57.23
C VAL A 192 4.38 11.58 58.07
N ARG A 193 5.54 11.40 57.45
CA ARG A 193 6.83 11.32 58.15
C ARG A 193 7.09 12.55 59.00
N SER A 194 6.91 13.75 58.42
CA SER A 194 7.19 14.99 59.14
C SER A 194 6.31 15.16 60.37
N GLU A 195 5.02 14.83 60.28
CA GLU A 195 4.08 14.88 61.41
C GLU A 195 4.36 13.80 62.44
N TYR A 196 4.73 12.59 62.01
CA TYR A 196 5.12 11.50 62.92
C TYR A 196 6.36 11.85 63.75
N LEU A 197 7.32 12.57 63.16
CA LEU A 197 8.53 13.01 63.86
C LEU A 197 8.32 14.23 64.75
N SER A 198 7.35 15.11 64.42
CA SER A 198 7.12 16.37 65.14
C SER A 198 6.08 16.25 66.25
N ASP A 199 5.02 15.48 66.01
CA ASP A 199 3.87 15.32 66.90
C ASP A 199 3.74 13.85 67.31
N ASP A 200 3.43 13.58 68.58
CA ASP A 200 3.07 12.24 69.09
C ASP A 200 1.65 11.85 68.64
N THR A 201 1.35 12.05 67.36
CA THR A 201 0.05 11.77 66.75
C THR A 201 -0.04 10.27 66.45
N PRO A 202 -1.03 9.55 67.00
CA PRO A 202 -1.22 8.15 66.69
C PRO A 202 -1.40 7.89 65.19
N LEU A 203 -0.80 6.80 64.68
CA LEU A 203 -0.82 6.46 63.25
C LEU A 203 -2.23 6.35 62.66
N TYR A 204 -3.24 5.93 63.43
CA TYR A 204 -4.62 5.84 62.94
C TYR A 204 -5.20 7.22 62.57
N ILE A 205 -4.81 8.28 63.29
CA ILE A 205 -5.26 9.65 62.99
C ILE A 205 -4.60 10.14 61.70
N LEU A 206 -3.31 9.86 61.51
CA LEU A 206 -2.61 10.18 60.28
C LEU A 206 -3.20 9.41 59.09
N CYS A 207 -3.57 8.14 59.31
CA CYS A 207 -4.19 7.27 58.33
C CYS A 207 -5.52 7.87 57.80
N GLU A 208 -6.41 8.27 58.72
CA GLU A 208 -7.69 8.89 58.37
C GLU A 208 -7.53 10.29 57.77
N ARG A 209 -6.62 11.11 58.32
CA ARG A 209 -6.39 12.50 57.89
C ARG A 209 -5.91 12.57 56.44
N TYR A 210 -4.95 11.72 56.09
CA TYR A 210 -4.36 11.67 54.76
C TYR A 210 -5.08 10.70 53.82
N ASN A 211 -6.18 10.08 54.29
CA ASN A 211 -6.97 9.14 53.51
C ASN A 211 -6.07 8.06 52.86
N VAL A 212 -5.21 7.41 53.65
CA VAL A 212 -4.34 6.30 53.21
C VAL A 212 -4.92 4.97 53.74
N LYS A 213 -4.53 3.82 53.17
CA LYS A 213 -5.00 2.50 53.64
C LYS A 213 -4.16 1.89 54.75
N GLY A 214 -2.90 2.28 54.83
CA GLY A 214 -2.01 1.73 55.82
C GLY A 214 -0.78 2.58 56.00
N ILE A 215 -0.32 2.67 57.24
CA ILE A 215 0.97 3.25 57.59
C ILE A 215 1.72 2.19 58.39
N ASN A 216 2.95 1.88 58.00
CA ASN A 216 3.84 0.93 58.67
C ASN A 216 5.14 1.64 59.07
N ILE A 217 5.62 1.37 60.28
CA ILE A 217 6.92 1.80 60.78
C ILE A 217 7.83 0.58 60.82
N VAL A 218 8.96 0.65 60.12
CA VAL A 218 9.91 -0.45 59.97
C VAL A 218 11.22 -0.09 60.63
N ASP A 219 11.76 -1.00 61.44
CA ASP A 219 13.04 -0.79 62.12
C ASP A 219 14.26 -1.05 61.19
N GLN A 220 15.45 -0.81 61.74
CA GLN A 220 16.74 -1.05 61.06
C GLN A 220 17.00 -2.52 60.66
N ASN A 221 16.24 -3.47 61.22
CA ASN A 221 16.36 -4.89 60.87
C ASN A 221 15.34 -5.30 59.80
N GLY A 222 14.52 -4.36 59.30
CA GLY A 222 13.47 -4.66 58.33
C GLY A 222 12.20 -5.24 58.95
N ILE A 223 11.98 -5.10 60.26
CA ILE A 223 10.79 -5.61 60.93
C ILE A 223 9.77 -4.49 61.15
N ILE A 224 8.50 -4.74 60.83
CA ILE A 224 7.42 -3.78 61.12
C ILE A 224 7.19 -3.72 62.63
N THR A 225 7.43 -2.57 63.25
CA THR A 225 7.32 -2.35 64.70
C THR A 225 6.01 -1.70 65.11
N ASP A 226 5.44 -0.86 64.26
CA ASP A 226 4.12 -0.25 64.46
C ASP A 226 3.38 -0.18 63.12
N SER A 227 2.06 -0.34 63.15
CA SER A 227 1.22 -0.28 61.96
C SER A 227 -0.22 0.06 62.29
N THR A 228 -0.89 0.77 61.38
CA THR A 228 -2.34 0.93 61.40
C THR A 228 -3.08 -0.40 61.19
N LEU A 229 -2.41 -1.40 60.60
CA LEU A 229 -2.92 -2.74 60.38
C LEU A 229 -2.20 -3.70 61.34
N LYS A 230 -2.88 -4.09 62.42
CA LYS A 230 -2.28 -4.87 63.51
C LYS A 230 -1.68 -6.21 63.08
N GLU A 231 -2.21 -6.80 62.01
CA GLU A 231 -1.73 -8.05 61.43
C GLU A 231 -0.34 -7.94 60.78
N PHE A 232 0.13 -6.72 60.50
CA PHE A 232 1.45 -6.48 59.90
C PHE A 232 2.55 -6.31 60.95
N ILE A 233 2.20 -6.09 62.22
CA ILE A 233 3.18 -5.88 63.29
C ILE A 233 3.98 -7.18 63.51
N GLY A 234 5.31 -7.08 63.43
CA GLY A 234 6.23 -8.21 63.52
C GLY A 234 6.50 -8.93 62.19
N TYR A 235 5.94 -8.45 61.08
CA TYR A 235 6.24 -8.95 59.75
C TYR A 235 7.66 -8.56 59.32
N ASP A 236 8.38 -9.52 58.73
CA ASP A 236 9.73 -9.34 58.20
C ASP A 236 9.67 -8.92 56.73
N MET A 237 10.12 -7.70 56.43
CA MET A 237 10.09 -7.16 55.07
C MET A 237 10.97 -7.95 54.10
N ALA A 238 11.99 -8.68 54.55
CA ALA A 238 12.79 -9.56 53.69
C ALA A 238 12.06 -10.86 53.29
N SER A 239 10.93 -11.18 53.92
CA SER A 239 10.24 -12.45 53.69
C SER A 239 9.35 -12.48 52.44
N GLY A 240 8.98 -11.32 51.89
CA GLY A 240 8.14 -11.20 50.69
C GLY A 240 8.86 -10.49 49.56
N GLU A 241 8.60 -10.89 48.31
CA GLU A 241 9.21 -10.26 47.14
C GLU A 241 8.82 -8.77 47.02
N GLN A 242 7.54 -8.46 47.25
CA GLN A 242 7.02 -7.09 47.22
C GLN A 242 7.53 -6.26 48.41
N SER A 243 7.58 -6.83 49.61
CA SER A 243 8.03 -6.11 50.81
C SER A 243 9.54 -5.87 50.81
N ALA A 244 10.33 -6.79 50.23
CA ALA A 244 11.79 -6.69 50.19
C ALA A 244 12.30 -5.53 49.33
N GLU A 245 11.50 -5.04 48.37
CA GLU A 245 11.86 -3.86 47.56
C GLU A 245 12.15 -2.62 48.41
N PHE A 246 11.52 -2.48 49.59
CA PHE A 246 11.75 -1.34 50.50
C PHE A 246 13.05 -1.42 51.29
N LEU A 247 13.76 -2.54 51.28
CA LEU A 247 15.03 -2.69 52.00
C LEU A 247 16.13 -1.79 51.42
N VAL A 248 15.99 -1.30 50.19
CA VAL A 248 16.87 -0.26 49.62
C VAL A 248 16.92 1.01 50.50
N LEU A 249 15.83 1.29 51.24
CA LEU A 249 15.78 2.40 52.20
C LEU A 249 16.65 2.14 53.43
N LEU A 250 16.95 0.89 53.78
CA LEU A 250 17.91 0.53 54.82
C LEU A 250 19.35 0.57 54.29
N ASP A 251 19.54 0.35 52.98
CA ASP A 251 20.85 0.35 52.30
C ASP A 251 21.37 1.75 51.90
N GLY A 252 20.56 2.79 52.05
CA GLY A 252 21.01 4.18 51.92
C GLY A 252 20.16 5.08 51.03
N GLU A 253 19.13 4.55 50.37
CA GLU A 253 18.14 5.38 49.66
C GLU A 253 17.27 6.15 50.65
N GLU A 254 16.98 7.42 50.33
CA GLU A 254 16.15 8.27 51.19
C GLU A 254 14.65 7.99 51.00
N GLU A 255 14.27 7.66 49.77
CA GLU A 255 12.88 7.58 49.33
C GLU A 255 12.72 6.50 48.27
N PHE A 256 11.61 5.78 48.32
CA PHE A 256 11.29 4.73 47.36
C PHE A 256 9.79 4.66 47.15
N VAL A 257 9.36 4.55 45.90
CA VAL A 257 7.97 4.29 45.55
C VAL A 257 7.91 3.01 44.75
N GLN A 258 7.00 2.14 45.14
CA GLN A 258 6.79 0.86 44.50
C GLN A 258 5.64 0.95 43.50
N LYS A 259 5.63 0.10 42.47
CA LYS A 259 4.48 -0.06 41.56
C LYS A 259 3.23 -0.60 42.27
N TYR A 260 2.04 -0.30 41.78
CA TYR A 260 0.81 -0.95 42.27
C TYR A 260 0.85 -2.47 42.00
N GLN A 261 0.82 -3.29 43.06
CA GLN A 261 0.88 -4.76 42.93
C GLN A 261 0.23 -5.48 44.13
N PRO A 262 -0.06 -6.79 44.02
CA PRO A 262 -0.56 -7.59 45.13
C PRO A 262 0.39 -7.61 46.34
N LEU A 263 -0.17 -7.69 47.55
CA LEU A 263 0.63 -7.79 48.78
C LEU A 263 1.27 -9.18 48.92
N SER A 264 2.51 -9.24 49.43
CA SER A 264 3.14 -10.53 49.75
C SER A 264 2.45 -11.30 50.89
N ILE A 265 1.71 -10.61 51.75
CA ILE A 265 0.96 -11.23 52.86
C ILE A 265 -0.43 -11.74 52.44
N ASP A 266 -1.01 -11.13 51.40
CA ASP A 266 -2.32 -11.49 50.84
C ASP A 266 -2.40 -11.05 49.36
N GLU A 267 -2.28 -12.02 48.45
CA GLU A 267 -2.31 -11.78 47.00
C GLU A 267 -3.68 -11.29 46.50
N SER A 268 -4.75 -11.40 47.31
CA SER A 268 -6.07 -10.89 46.93
C SER A 268 -6.20 -9.37 47.07
N ILE A 269 -5.26 -8.72 47.76
CA ILE A 269 -5.26 -7.29 48.02
C ILE A 269 -4.11 -6.66 47.21
N SER A 270 -4.44 -5.72 46.32
CA SER A 270 -3.45 -4.91 45.60
C SER A 270 -3.28 -3.55 46.26
N ARG A 271 -2.04 -3.12 46.43
CA ARG A 271 -1.69 -1.81 46.98
C ARG A 271 -0.43 -1.25 46.35
N LYS A 272 -0.31 0.07 46.47
CA LYS A 272 0.91 0.80 46.18
C LYS A 272 1.47 1.36 47.47
N TYR A 273 2.78 1.31 47.65
CA TYR A 273 3.44 1.88 48.82
C TYR A 273 4.53 2.87 48.41
N ALA A 274 4.70 3.91 49.22
CA ALA A 274 5.90 4.72 49.22
C ALA A 274 6.52 4.72 50.62
N GLY A 275 7.85 4.70 50.65
CA GLY A 275 8.63 4.68 51.87
C GLY A 275 9.60 5.85 51.93
N VAL A 276 9.80 6.39 53.13
CA VAL A 276 10.77 7.46 53.39
C VAL A 276 11.57 7.10 54.65
N ARG A 277 12.89 7.21 54.56
CA ARG A 277 13.82 6.86 55.64
C ARG A 277 13.59 7.70 56.90
N LEU A 278 13.68 7.08 58.07
CA LEU A 278 13.59 7.72 59.38
C LEU A 278 14.99 7.99 59.97
N PRO A 279 15.15 8.99 60.86
CA PRO A 279 16.47 9.33 61.44
C PRO A 279 17.07 8.24 62.33
N ASP A 280 16.26 7.30 62.82
CA ASP A 280 16.65 6.17 63.66
C ASP A 280 17.22 4.98 62.87
N GLY A 281 17.33 5.10 61.55
CA GLY A 281 17.83 4.06 60.65
C GLY A 281 16.74 3.11 60.13
N GLY A 282 15.49 3.27 60.57
CA GLY A 282 14.32 2.62 59.99
C GLY A 282 13.70 3.41 58.85
N PHE A 283 12.46 3.10 58.48
CA PHE A 283 11.67 3.89 57.53
C PHE A 283 10.17 3.83 57.83
N ILE A 284 9.44 4.82 57.34
CA ILE A 284 7.98 4.85 57.36
C ILE A 284 7.46 4.53 55.96
N GLN A 285 6.47 3.66 55.88
CA GLN A 285 5.82 3.23 54.65
C GLN A 285 4.34 3.63 54.70
N VAL A 286 3.84 4.24 53.63
CA VAL A 286 2.43 4.65 53.48
C VAL A 286 1.85 3.99 52.24
N GLY A 287 0.66 3.41 52.38
CA GLY A 287 0.02 2.58 51.37
C GLY A 287 -1.30 3.13 50.86
N TYR A 288 -1.49 3.06 49.54
CA TYR A 288 -2.71 3.37 48.80
C TYR A 288 -3.32 2.13 48.15
N ASP A 289 -4.64 2.16 47.95
CA ASP A 289 -5.32 1.29 47.00
C ASP A 289 -5.82 2.08 45.79
N ALA A 290 -6.38 1.39 44.79
CA ALA A 290 -6.92 2.00 43.59
C ALA A 290 -8.04 3.04 43.87
N GLU A 291 -8.82 2.90 44.94
CA GLU A 291 -9.92 3.82 45.25
C GLU A 291 -9.42 5.17 45.79
N GLN A 292 -8.44 5.19 46.70
CA GLN A 292 -7.86 6.45 47.20
C GLN A 292 -7.05 7.13 46.12
N PHE A 293 -6.26 6.34 45.39
CA PHE A 293 -5.51 6.84 44.24
C PHE A 293 -6.39 7.59 43.26
N ARG A 294 -7.52 6.98 42.85
CA ARG A 294 -8.50 7.61 41.97
C ARG A 294 -9.02 8.93 42.53
N LYS A 295 -9.48 8.96 43.78
CA LYS A 295 -10.03 10.20 44.38
C LYS A 295 -9.03 11.35 44.38
N ASP A 296 -7.75 11.05 44.59
CA ASP A 296 -6.74 12.07 44.78
C ASP A 296 -6.16 12.60 43.46
N ILE A 297 -6.13 11.77 42.41
CA ILE A 297 -5.53 12.16 41.13
C ILE A 297 -6.50 12.13 39.93
N ASP A 298 -7.78 11.77 40.12
CA ASP A 298 -8.80 11.75 39.06
C ASP A 298 -8.78 13.08 38.28
N GLU A 299 -8.80 14.23 38.96
CA GLU A 299 -8.78 15.54 38.28
C GLU A 299 -7.53 15.73 37.41
N ARG A 300 -6.37 15.24 37.88
CA ARG A 300 -5.10 15.35 37.16
C ARG A 300 -5.04 14.40 35.96
N VAL A 301 -5.47 13.15 36.14
CA VAL A 301 -5.57 12.13 35.10
C VAL A 301 -6.57 12.55 34.01
N ILE A 302 -7.70 13.14 34.42
CA ILE A 302 -8.69 13.76 33.53
C ILE A 302 -8.01 14.85 32.68
N GLU A 303 -7.24 15.75 33.30
CA GLU A 303 -6.57 16.84 32.60
C GLU A 303 -5.54 16.33 31.57
N VAL A 304 -4.71 15.36 31.94
CA VAL A 304 -3.67 14.79 31.08
C VAL A 304 -4.24 14.09 29.85
N THR A 305 -5.41 13.47 29.97
CA THR A 305 -5.99 12.65 28.89
C THR A 305 -7.04 13.36 28.04
N LYS A 306 -7.72 14.38 28.57
CA LYS A 306 -8.79 15.10 27.86
C LYS A 306 -8.35 15.74 26.54
N ASN A 307 -7.07 16.13 26.43
CA ASN A 307 -6.50 16.75 25.23
C ASN A 307 -5.66 15.79 24.37
N ARG A 308 -5.56 14.51 24.75
CA ARG A 308 -4.78 13.51 24.00
C ARG A 308 -5.62 12.91 22.86
N HIS A 309 -5.01 12.82 21.68
CA HIS A 309 -5.66 12.32 20.46
C HIS A 309 -4.73 11.35 19.76
N ILE A 310 -5.28 10.23 19.26
CA ILE A 310 -4.56 9.28 18.42
C ILE A 310 -4.95 9.54 16.98
N GLY A 311 -4.02 10.06 16.18
CA GLY A 311 -4.36 10.62 14.87
C GLY A 311 -5.29 11.84 15.00
N ASN A 312 -6.15 12.05 14.02
CA ASN A 312 -7.10 13.15 13.94
C ASN A 312 -8.42 12.85 14.66
N ASN A 313 -8.95 11.63 14.49
CA ASN A 313 -10.27 11.26 15.00
C ASN A 313 -10.24 10.13 16.05
N GLY A 314 -9.07 9.59 16.36
CA GLY A 314 -8.91 8.67 17.48
C GLY A 314 -8.84 9.40 18.82
N PHE A 315 -8.84 8.62 19.89
CA PHE A 315 -8.91 9.11 21.26
C PHE A 315 -8.26 8.13 22.23
N VAL A 316 -7.95 8.64 23.42
CA VAL A 316 -7.64 7.83 24.59
C VAL A 316 -8.81 7.94 25.56
N ALA A 317 -9.29 6.81 26.05
CA ALA A 317 -10.28 6.73 27.12
C ALA A 317 -9.67 6.08 28.35
N ILE A 318 -10.14 6.49 29.53
CA ILE A 318 -9.74 5.91 30.80
C ILE A 318 -10.97 5.31 31.46
N CYS A 319 -10.84 4.06 31.89
CA CYS A 319 -11.88 3.34 32.61
C CYS A 319 -11.39 2.89 33.99
N ASP A 320 -12.32 2.78 34.93
CA ASP A 320 -12.06 2.15 36.23
C ASP A 320 -11.90 0.63 36.12
N GLU A 321 -11.60 -0.06 37.22
CA GLU A 321 -11.45 -1.52 37.28
C GLU A 321 -12.69 -2.30 36.79
N ASN A 322 -13.87 -1.67 36.80
CA ASN A 322 -15.13 -2.26 36.33
C ASN A 322 -15.44 -1.89 34.86
N LEU A 323 -14.47 -1.32 34.14
CA LEU A 323 -14.59 -0.82 32.77
C LEU A 323 -15.65 0.30 32.62
N ASN A 324 -15.91 1.07 33.68
CA ASN A 324 -16.71 2.28 33.56
C ASN A 324 -15.84 3.43 33.10
N ILE A 325 -16.29 4.13 32.07
CA ILE A 325 -15.55 5.23 31.45
C ILE A 325 -15.51 6.41 32.42
N VAL A 326 -14.32 6.71 32.95
CA VAL A 326 -14.07 7.87 33.82
C VAL A 326 -13.90 9.11 32.96
N ILE A 327 -13.11 8.99 31.88
CA ILE A 327 -12.79 10.08 30.95
C ILE A 327 -13.14 9.68 29.52
N ASP A 328 -13.94 10.53 28.88
CA ASP A 328 -14.17 10.49 27.44
C ASP A 328 -14.27 11.91 26.87
N ARG A 329 -13.98 12.04 25.59
CA ARG A 329 -14.20 13.22 24.75
C ARG A 329 -15.70 13.49 24.51
N SER A 330 -16.58 12.58 24.91
CA SER A 330 -18.02 12.60 24.64
C SER A 330 -18.89 12.53 25.91
N ASP A 331 -20.21 12.71 25.77
CA ASP A 331 -21.22 12.68 26.85
C ASP A 331 -21.42 11.29 27.52
N TYR A 332 -20.40 10.42 27.47
CA TYR A 332 -20.46 9.02 27.92
C TYR A 332 -19.62 8.75 29.16
N SER A 333 -19.04 9.79 29.77
CA SER A 333 -18.47 9.70 31.12
C SER A 333 -19.51 9.10 32.09
N GLY A 334 -19.06 8.10 32.87
CA GLY A 334 -19.87 7.32 33.79
C GLY A 334 -20.61 6.12 33.19
N LYS A 335 -20.54 5.88 31.87
CA LYS A 335 -21.13 4.68 31.25
C LYS A 335 -20.11 3.55 31.16
N ASN A 336 -20.59 2.31 31.16
CA ASN A 336 -19.74 1.15 30.98
C ASN A 336 -19.24 1.05 29.52
N LEU A 337 -17.99 0.65 29.33
CA LEU A 337 -17.34 0.50 28.03
C LEU A 337 -18.14 -0.40 27.06
N ASN A 338 -18.81 -1.43 27.59
CA ASN A 338 -19.67 -2.30 26.79
C ASN A 338 -20.83 -1.53 26.12
N THR A 339 -21.28 -0.41 26.69
CA THR A 339 -22.38 0.40 26.13
C THR A 339 -22.01 1.12 24.84
N ILE A 340 -20.70 1.30 24.59
CA ILE A 340 -20.19 1.90 23.36
C ILE A 340 -19.73 0.85 22.34
N GLY A 341 -19.97 -0.44 22.62
CA GLY A 341 -19.68 -1.55 21.71
C GLY A 341 -18.30 -2.19 21.90
N VAL A 342 -17.60 -1.88 23.00
CA VAL A 342 -16.26 -2.42 23.30
C VAL A 342 -16.33 -3.29 24.55
N SER A 343 -16.04 -4.58 24.37
CA SER A 343 -15.87 -5.54 25.47
C SER A 343 -14.42 -5.96 25.55
N ILE A 344 -13.75 -5.67 26.66
CA ILE A 344 -12.41 -6.17 26.95
C ILE A 344 -12.57 -7.42 27.81
N ASP A 345 -12.12 -8.55 27.27
CA ASP A 345 -11.93 -9.79 28.02
C ASP A 345 -10.44 -9.97 28.25
N THR A 346 -10.01 -9.78 29.50
CA THR A 346 -8.59 -9.83 29.91
C THR A 346 -8.00 -11.23 29.83
N ASP A 347 -8.82 -12.28 29.80
CA ASP A 347 -8.36 -13.66 29.66
C ASP A 347 -8.05 -14.00 28.19
N VAL A 348 -8.66 -13.26 27.25
CA VAL A 348 -8.56 -13.51 25.80
C VAL A 348 -7.64 -12.50 25.12
N THR A 349 -7.70 -11.23 25.53
CA THR A 349 -6.95 -10.14 24.90
C THR A 349 -5.82 -9.73 25.83
N SER A 350 -4.57 -9.84 25.39
CA SER A 350 -3.44 -9.35 26.19
C SER A 350 -3.29 -7.84 26.06
N GLU A 351 -2.73 -7.21 27.10
CA GLU A 351 -2.37 -5.79 27.05
C GLU A 351 -1.49 -5.46 25.83
N ASN A 352 -1.63 -4.25 25.32
CA ASN A 352 -0.89 -3.72 24.16
C ASN A 352 -1.07 -4.53 22.86
N THR A 353 -2.06 -5.43 22.81
CA THR A 353 -2.44 -6.16 21.59
C THR A 353 -3.58 -5.45 20.90
N VAL A 354 -3.40 -5.12 19.61
CA VAL A 354 -4.45 -4.46 18.82
C VAL A 354 -5.53 -5.45 18.42
N PHE A 355 -6.79 -5.07 18.62
CA PHE A 355 -7.98 -5.78 18.15
C PHE A 355 -8.96 -4.82 17.47
N GLU A 356 -9.95 -5.38 16.77
CA GLU A 356 -11.02 -4.62 16.12
C GLU A 356 -12.28 -4.63 16.98
N ALA A 357 -12.92 -3.47 17.13
CA ALA A 357 -14.26 -3.35 17.69
C ALA A 357 -15.06 -2.26 16.99
N GLU A 358 -16.38 -2.27 17.19
CA GLU A 358 -17.29 -1.30 16.60
C GLU A 358 -17.72 -0.29 17.65
N ILE A 359 -17.26 0.95 17.51
CA ILE A 359 -17.63 2.06 18.38
C ILE A 359 -18.66 2.93 17.66
N TYR A 360 -19.87 3.02 18.20
CA TYR A 360 -20.99 3.79 17.62
C TYR A 360 -21.32 3.44 16.15
N GLY A 361 -21.25 2.15 15.80
CA GLY A 361 -21.55 1.71 14.44
C GLY A 361 -20.41 1.94 13.43
N LYS A 362 -19.20 2.28 13.91
CA LYS A 362 -18.01 2.51 13.09
C LYS A 362 -16.87 1.58 13.53
N PRO A 363 -16.11 1.01 12.60
CA PRO A 363 -15.00 0.12 12.93
C PRO A 363 -13.78 0.91 13.43
N TYR A 364 -13.20 0.46 14.54
CA TYR A 364 -11.99 0.99 15.15
C TYR A 364 -10.95 -0.12 15.36
N PHE A 365 -9.69 0.27 15.35
CA PHE A 365 -8.61 -0.50 15.98
C PHE A 365 -8.39 0.03 17.39
N LEU A 366 -8.26 -0.88 18.34
CA LEU A 366 -8.09 -0.55 19.75
C LEU A 366 -7.01 -1.43 20.38
N ALA A 367 -6.33 -0.88 21.37
CA ALA A 367 -5.58 -1.66 22.34
C ALA A 367 -5.81 -1.06 23.73
N TYR A 368 -5.46 -1.82 24.76
CA TYR A 368 -5.55 -1.34 26.13
C TYR A 368 -4.29 -1.70 26.93
N THR A 369 -4.07 -0.97 28.01
CA THR A 369 -3.09 -1.31 29.06
C THR A 369 -3.66 -0.94 30.41
N PHE A 370 -3.15 -1.55 31.48
CA PHE A 370 -3.54 -1.26 32.85
C PHE A 370 -2.45 -0.48 33.58
N ALA A 371 -2.83 0.62 34.24
CA ALA A 371 -1.93 1.42 35.06
C ALA A 371 -2.68 1.89 36.31
N GLU A 372 -2.14 1.56 37.49
CA GLU A 372 -2.57 2.17 38.75
C GLU A 372 -4.09 2.06 39.03
N GLY A 373 -4.73 0.94 38.69
CA GLY A 373 -6.18 0.78 38.88
C GLY A 373 -7.05 1.31 37.73
N TYR A 374 -6.44 1.82 36.66
CA TYR A 374 -7.14 2.26 35.45
C TYR A 374 -6.86 1.37 34.26
N TYR A 375 -7.89 1.13 33.45
CA TYR A 375 -7.75 0.68 32.08
C TYR A 375 -7.61 1.89 31.16
N ILE A 376 -6.49 1.96 30.44
CA ILE A 376 -6.23 2.98 29.43
C ILE A 376 -6.50 2.35 28.07
N ILE A 377 -7.38 2.97 27.27
CA ILE A 377 -7.82 2.45 25.98
C ILE A 377 -7.45 3.46 24.91
N GLY A 378 -6.68 3.01 23.93
CA GLY A 378 -6.33 3.79 22.75
C GLY A 378 -7.14 3.30 21.57
N ALA A 379 -7.88 4.19 20.92
CA ALA A 379 -8.73 3.84 19.78
C ALA A 379 -8.46 4.76 18.58
N ILE A 380 -8.35 4.17 17.39
CA ILE A 380 -8.23 4.89 16.11
C ILE A 380 -9.24 4.34 15.08
N PRO A 381 -9.98 5.18 14.33
CA PRO A 381 -10.90 4.68 13.32
C PRO A 381 -10.16 3.88 12.24
N LYS A 382 -10.71 2.72 11.85
CA LYS A 382 -10.12 1.87 10.81
C LYS A 382 -9.95 2.60 9.47
N SER A 383 -10.87 3.50 9.14
CA SER A 383 -10.79 4.32 7.93
C SER A 383 -9.60 5.28 7.94
N GLU A 384 -9.19 5.75 9.11
CA GLU A 384 -8.05 6.64 9.27
C GLU A 384 -6.74 5.85 9.30
N ALA A 385 -6.67 4.78 10.11
CA ALA A 385 -5.52 3.90 10.20
C ALA A 385 -5.12 3.30 8.83
N MET A 386 -6.12 2.97 8.00
CA MET A 386 -5.90 2.38 6.68
C MET A 386 -5.90 3.41 5.55
N PHE A 387 -6.02 4.71 5.84
CA PHE A 387 -6.12 5.74 4.80
C PHE A 387 -4.88 5.78 3.92
N MET A 388 -3.70 5.90 4.53
CA MET A 388 -2.43 5.98 3.78
C MET A 388 -2.14 4.69 3.00
N ARG A 389 -2.50 3.53 3.56
CA ARG A 389 -2.47 2.25 2.84
C ARG A 389 -3.34 2.31 1.60
N ASN A 390 -4.60 2.69 1.73
CA ASN A 390 -5.53 2.73 0.59
C ASN A 390 -5.06 3.67 -0.51
N VAL A 391 -4.64 4.89 -0.15
CA VAL A 391 -4.08 5.84 -1.11
C VAL A 391 -2.88 5.23 -1.83
N SER A 392 -1.94 4.62 -1.09
CA SER A 392 -0.75 4.00 -1.66
C SER A 392 -1.07 2.85 -2.61
N ILE A 393 -2.04 1.99 -2.26
CA ILE A 393 -2.49 0.89 -3.12
C ILE A 393 -3.02 1.44 -4.45
N TYR A 394 -3.92 2.42 -4.41
CA TYR A 394 -4.51 3.00 -5.62
C TYR A 394 -3.43 3.64 -6.51
N VAL A 395 -2.56 4.47 -5.94
CA VAL A 395 -1.47 5.11 -6.67
C VAL A 395 -0.52 4.07 -7.27
N SER A 396 -0.15 3.04 -6.51
CA SER A 396 0.75 1.98 -6.97
C SER A 396 0.14 1.19 -8.12
N ILE A 397 -1.13 0.76 -8.00
CA ILE A 397 -1.85 0.04 -9.06
C ILE A 397 -1.93 0.87 -10.34
N PHE A 398 -2.26 2.16 -10.23
CA PHE A 398 -2.33 3.01 -11.40
C PHE A 398 -0.97 3.21 -12.07
N MET A 399 0.09 3.44 -11.28
CA MET A 399 1.45 3.55 -11.80
C MET A 399 1.89 2.26 -12.46
N GLU A 400 1.56 1.12 -11.88
CA GLU A 400 1.87 -0.21 -12.41
C GLU A 400 1.19 -0.43 -13.77
N ILE A 401 -0.09 -0.10 -13.91
CA ILE A 401 -0.81 -0.15 -15.20
C ILE A 401 -0.12 0.74 -16.24
N LEU A 402 0.28 1.96 -15.88
CA LEU A 402 0.96 2.86 -16.81
C LEU A 402 2.35 2.34 -17.22
N ILE A 403 3.13 1.82 -16.27
CA ILE A 403 4.45 1.23 -16.53
C ILE A 403 4.32 0.04 -17.46
N PHE A 404 3.40 -0.88 -17.20
CA PHE A 404 3.18 -2.04 -18.06
C PHE A 404 2.64 -1.66 -19.43
N ALA A 405 1.75 -0.67 -19.53
CA ALA A 405 1.28 -0.15 -20.82
C ALA A 405 2.42 0.49 -21.64
N ALA A 406 3.30 1.25 -20.98
CA ALA A 406 4.48 1.84 -21.60
C ALA A 406 5.48 0.75 -22.05
N LEU A 407 5.73 -0.24 -21.21
CA LEU A 407 6.62 -1.37 -21.50
C LEU A 407 6.08 -2.22 -22.66
N PHE A 408 4.78 -2.52 -22.68
CA PHE A 408 4.14 -3.20 -23.80
C PHE A 408 4.31 -2.42 -25.11
N THR A 409 4.09 -1.10 -25.07
CA THR A 409 4.25 -0.21 -26.24
C THR A 409 5.70 -0.15 -26.71
N LEU A 410 6.67 -0.11 -25.78
CA LEU A 410 8.10 -0.11 -26.09
C LEU A 410 8.54 -1.42 -26.74
N ILE A 411 8.16 -2.56 -26.16
CA ILE A 411 8.49 -3.88 -26.71
C ILE A 411 7.82 -4.07 -28.08
N TYR A 412 6.58 -3.62 -28.23
CA TYR A 412 5.92 -3.58 -29.54
C TYR A 412 6.78 -2.86 -30.58
N PHE A 413 7.26 -1.66 -30.24
CA PHE A 413 8.06 -0.85 -31.16
C PHE A 413 9.39 -1.52 -31.51
N LEU A 414 10.05 -2.13 -30.52
CA LEU A 414 11.29 -2.89 -30.73
C LEU A 414 11.09 -4.08 -31.67
N ILE A 415 10.08 -4.91 -31.44
CA ILE A 415 9.79 -6.08 -32.28
C ILE A 415 9.49 -5.64 -33.72
N LYS A 416 8.71 -4.58 -33.87
CA LYS A 416 8.37 -4.06 -35.18
C LYS A 416 9.61 -3.62 -35.95
N LYS A 417 10.44 -2.79 -35.33
CA LYS A 417 11.64 -2.23 -35.95
C LYS A 417 12.72 -3.28 -36.20
N VAL A 418 12.94 -4.20 -35.27
CA VAL A 418 14.05 -5.16 -35.33
C VAL A 418 13.69 -6.40 -36.15
N ILE A 419 12.45 -6.90 -36.05
CA ILE A 419 12.04 -8.18 -36.63
C ILE A 419 11.10 -7.97 -37.82
N ILE A 420 9.97 -7.28 -37.62
CA ILE A 420 8.88 -7.24 -38.60
C ILE A 420 9.30 -6.51 -39.88
N ASP A 421 9.90 -5.33 -39.74
CA ASP A 421 10.26 -4.51 -40.91
C ASP A 421 11.33 -5.20 -41.77
N ASN A 422 12.27 -5.92 -41.15
CA ASN A 422 13.29 -6.69 -41.85
C ASN A 422 12.69 -7.93 -42.56
N LEU A 423 11.79 -8.66 -41.90
CA LEU A 423 11.04 -9.75 -42.54
C LEU A 423 10.22 -9.26 -43.76
N ARG A 424 9.60 -8.07 -43.66
CA ARG A 424 8.87 -7.48 -44.79
C ARG A 424 9.79 -7.16 -45.97
N LYS A 425 10.99 -6.63 -45.74
CA LYS A 425 11.98 -6.35 -46.80
C LYS A 425 12.44 -7.62 -47.51
N ILE A 426 12.76 -8.67 -46.74
CA ILE A 426 13.16 -9.97 -47.30
C ILE A 426 12.03 -10.55 -48.15
N ASN A 427 10.82 -10.63 -47.61
CA ASN A 427 9.67 -11.17 -48.34
C ASN A 427 9.32 -10.36 -49.59
N GLY A 428 9.49 -9.03 -49.55
CA GLY A 428 9.30 -8.17 -50.72
C GLY A 428 10.29 -8.52 -51.84
N THR A 429 11.56 -8.64 -51.52
CA THR A 429 12.60 -9.00 -52.51
C THR A 429 12.41 -10.44 -53.02
N LEU A 430 12.04 -11.37 -52.13
CA LEU A 430 11.74 -12.76 -52.49
C LEU A 430 10.53 -12.85 -53.44
N ALA A 431 9.51 -12.00 -53.26
CA ALA A 431 8.38 -11.93 -54.18
C ALA A 431 8.82 -11.51 -55.58
N GLU A 432 9.72 -10.51 -55.72
CA GLU A 432 10.28 -10.12 -57.02
C GLU A 432 11.07 -11.26 -57.69
N ILE A 433 11.87 -12.01 -56.91
CA ILE A 433 12.58 -13.20 -57.40
C ILE A 433 11.59 -14.25 -57.90
N THR A 434 10.50 -14.47 -57.15
CA THR A 434 9.45 -15.45 -57.47
C THR A 434 8.67 -15.04 -58.72
N ASP A 435 8.50 -13.74 -58.97
CA ASP A 435 7.89 -13.18 -60.19
C ASP A 435 8.85 -13.19 -61.40
N GLY A 436 10.06 -13.74 -61.25
CA GLY A 436 11.00 -13.98 -62.35
C GLY A 436 12.14 -12.96 -62.46
N ASN A 437 12.18 -11.93 -61.61
CA ASN A 437 13.29 -10.99 -61.58
C ASN A 437 14.46 -11.56 -60.78
N LEU A 438 15.30 -12.37 -61.42
CA LEU A 438 16.48 -12.93 -60.75
C LEU A 438 17.61 -11.91 -60.53
N ASN A 439 17.49 -10.67 -61.02
CA ASN A 439 18.57 -9.67 -60.92
C ASN A 439 18.59 -8.89 -59.61
N VAL A 440 17.58 -9.03 -58.77
CA VAL A 440 17.58 -8.44 -57.42
C VAL A 440 18.36 -9.31 -56.43
N THR A 441 18.87 -8.66 -55.40
CA THR A 441 19.58 -9.31 -54.30
C THR A 441 18.91 -8.96 -52.98
N VAL A 442 18.70 -9.96 -52.14
CA VAL A 442 18.25 -9.72 -50.76
C VAL A 442 19.42 -9.15 -49.96
N ASP A 443 19.28 -7.93 -49.44
CA ASP A 443 20.33 -7.29 -48.62
C ASP A 443 19.75 -6.72 -47.33
N VAL A 444 19.49 -7.61 -46.36
CA VAL A 444 19.02 -7.24 -45.04
C VAL A 444 20.04 -7.70 -44.01
N ARG A 445 20.94 -6.79 -43.59
CA ARG A 445 22.07 -7.09 -42.70
C ARG A 445 21.98 -6.42 -41.33
N THR A 446 20.78 -6.14 -40.85
CA THR A 446 20.60 -5.47 -39.54
C THR A 446 21.06 -6.31 -38.36
N ASN A 447 20.90 -7.63 -38.44
CA ASN A 447 21.37 -8.61 -37.45
C ASN A 447 22.03 -9.78 -38.19
N GLU A 448 22.83 -10.56 -37.47
CA GLU A 448 23.54 -11.72 -38.00
C GLU A 448 22.60 -12.75 -38.64
N GLU A 449 21.46 -13.03 -38.01
CA GLU A 449 20.47 -13.99 -38.51
C GLU A 449 19.85 -13.55 -39.84
N PHE A 450 19.58 -12.25 -40.01
CA PHE A 450 19.06 -11.72 -41.26
C PHE A 450 20.13 -11.63 -42.35
N ALA A 451 21.39 -11.35 -41.97
CA ALA A 451 22.50 -11.36 -42.91
C ALA A 451 22.74 -12.76 -43.48
N SER A 452 22.80 -13.78 -42.60
CA SER A 452 22.93 -15.18 -43.01
C SER A 452 21.78 -15.61 -43.93
N LEU A 453 20.52 -15.30 -43.55
CA LEU A 453 19.36 -15.62 -44.38
C LEU A 453 19.42 -14.93 -45.75
N SER A 454 19.87 -13.67 -45.81
CA SER A 454 20.04 -12.94 -47.07
C SER A 454 21.09 -13.60 -47.96
N ASP A 455 22.23 -14.01 -47.39
CA ASP A 455 23.31 -14.68 -48.11
C ASP A 455 22.88 -16.04 -48.67
N ASP A 456 22.16 -16.85 -47.86
CA ASP A 456 21.63 -18.16 -48.28
C ASP A 456 20.61 -18.04 -49.42
N ILE A 457 19.73 -17.04 -49.37
CA ILE A 457 18.77 -16.77 -50.45
C ILE A 457 19.52 -16.39 -51.73
N ASN A 458 20.49 -15.46 -51.65
CA ASN A 458 21.26 -15.03 -52.82
C ASN A 458 22.09 -16.16 -53.43
N GLN A 459 22.64 -17.06 -52.61
CA GLN A 459 23.33 -18.27 -53.09
C GLN A 459 22.39 -19.21 -53.85
N THR A 460 21.15 -19.35 -53.37
CA THR A 460 20.12 -20.14 -54.05
C THR A 460 19.76 -19.52 -55.41
N VAL A 461 19.55 -18.20 -55.47
CA VAL A 461 19.29 -17.47 -56.73
C VAL A 461 20.46 -17.59 -57.71
N SER A 462 21.70 -17.48 -57.22
CA SER A 462 22.91 -17.66 -58.03
C SER A 462 22.97 -19.06 -58.65
N THR A 463 22.63 -20.08 -57.86
CA THR A 463 22.57 -21.47 -58.33
C THR A 463 21.48 -21.67 -59.39
N LEU A 464 20.29 -21.08 -59.18
CA LEU A 464 19.19 -21.08 -60.16
C LEU A 464 19.60 -20.43 -61.49
N LYS A 465 20.25 -19.25 -61.46
CA LYS A 465 20.77 -18.60 -62.66
C LYS A 465 21.72 -19.50 -63.43
N ARG A 466 22.62 -20.19 -62.72
CA ARG A 466 23.56 -21.13 -63.34
C ARG A 466 22.84 -22.28 -64.02
N TYR A 467 21.84 -22.90 -63.39
CA TYR A 467 21.05 -23.97 -64.01
C TYR A 467 20.26 -23.51 -65.23
N ILE A 468 19.69 -22.30 -65.21
CA ILE A 468 19.00 -21.72 -66.38
C ILE A 468 19.99 -21.51 -67.53
N ALA A 469 21.18 -20.97 -67.25
CA ALA A 469 22.21 -20.77 -68.26
C ALA A 469 22.71 -22.10 -68.86
N GLU A 470 22.95 -23.11 -68.02
CA GLU A 470 23.34 -24.46 -68.45
C GLU A 470 22.23 -25.11 -69.32
N ALA A 471 20.96 -24.96 -68.95
CA ALA A 471 19.83 -25.46 -69.72
C ALA A 471 19.67 -24.72 -71.06
N ALA A 472 19.79 -23.39 -71.08
CA ALA A 472 19.74 -22.60 -72.31
C ALA A 472 20.86 -23.02 -73.29
N ALA A 473 22.10 -23.12 -72.80
CA ALA A 473 23.23 -23.56 -73.60
C ALA A 473 23.06 -25.00 -74.14
N ARG A 474 22.39 -25.87 -73.37
CA ARG A 474 22.05 -27.23 -73.82
C ARG A 474 20.99 -27.20 -74.93
N ILE A 475 19.94 -26.40 -74.77
CA ILE A 475 18.87 -26.25 -75.78
C ILE A 475 19.44 -25.69 -77.08
N ASP A 476 20.32 -24.69 -77.01
CA ASP A 476 20.99 -24.12 -78.19
C ASP A 476 21.79 -25.18 -78.96
N LYS A 477 22.53 -26.05 -78.25
CA LYS A 477 23.24 -27.19 -78.86
C LYS A 477 22.28 -28.21 -79.48
N GLU A 478 21.18 -28.53 -78.82
CA GLU A 478 20.17 -29.46 -79.36
C GLU A 478 19.49 -28.89 -80.63
N LEU A 479 19.23 -27.57 -80.66
CA LEU A 479 18.72 -26.85 -81.83
C LEU A 479 19.72 -26.82 -83.00
N GLU A 480 21.01 -26.56 -82.73
CA GLU A 480 22.06 -26.61 -83.75
C GLU A 480 22.16 -28.02 -84.36
N PHE A 481 22.18 -29.05 -83.52
CA PHE A 481 22.20 -30.44 -83.97
C PHE A 481 20.96 -30.80 -84.79
N ALA A 482 19.77 -30.38 -84.37
CA ALA A 482 18.53 -30.57 -85.14
C ALA A 482 18.59 -29.85 -86.50
N LYS A 483 19.18 -28.65 -86.56
CA LYS A 483 19.38 -27.89 -87.80
C LYS A 483 20.32 -28.63 -88.76
N GLU A 484 21.42 -29.20 -88.26
CA GLU A 484 22.33 -30.03 -89.07
C GLU A 484 21.61 -31.25 -89.65
N ILE A 485 20.79 -31.95 -88.85
CA ILE A 485 19.97 -33.07 -89.33
C ILE A 485 19.03 -32.60 -90.45
N GLN A 486 18.30 -31.49 -90.24
CA GLN A 486 17.38 -30.97 -91.25
C GLN A 486 18.09 -30.59 -92.56
N TYR A 487 19.26 -29.95 -92.49
CA TYR A 487 20.06 -29.66 -93.70
C TYR A 487 20.53 -30.92 -94.41
N SER A 488 20.92 -31.95 -93.65
CA SER A 488 21.34 -33.24 -94.22
C SER A 488 20.18 -34.02 -94.87
N ALA A 489 18.94 -33.75 -94.48
CA ALA A 489 17.74 -34.38 -95.01
C ALA A 489 17.15 -33.66 -96.23
N LEU A 490 17.65 -32.48 -96.59
CA LEU A 490 17.26 -31.77 -97.81
C LEU A 490 17.91 -32.44 -99.04
N PRO A 491 17.15 -32.77 -100.10
CA PRO A 491 17.70 -33.39 -101.29
C PRO A 491 18.67 -32.43 -101.99
N SER A 492 19.95 -32.80 -102.04
CA SER A 492 21.02 -32.04 -102.71
C SER A 492 21.07 -32.28 -104.23
N VAL A 493 20.20 -33.16 -104.75
CA VAL A 493 20.10 -33.49 -106.17
C VAL A 493 18.62 -33.40 -106.56
N PHE A 494 18.25 -32.33 -107.26
CA PHE A 494 16.99 -32.31 -108.00
C PHE A 494 17.13 -33.20 -109.24
N PRO A 495 16.27 -34.19 -109.46
CA PRO A 495 16.29 -34.93 -110.72
C PRO A 495 16.02 -33.96 -111.88
N PRO A 496 16.66 -34.12 -113.04
CA PRO A 496 16.37 -33.30 -114.21
C PRO A 496 14.89 -33.41 -114.58
N TYR A 497 14.23 -32.26 -114.76
CA TYR A 497 12.82 -32.15 -115.14
C TYR A 497 12.61 -32.75 -116.55
N PRO A 498 11.69 -33.71 -116.75
CA PRO A 498 11.19 -34.09 -118.08
C PRO A 498 10.08 -33.17 -118.57
#